data_AF-A0A4R5BJP5-F1
#
_entry.id   AF-A0A4R5BJP5-F1
#
_cell.length_a   1.000
_cell.length_b   1.000
_cell.length_c   1.000
_cell.angle_alpha   90.00
_cell.angle_beta   90.00
_cell.angle_gamma   90.00
#
_symmetry.space_group_name_H-M   'P 1'
#
loop_
_entity.id
_entity.type
_entity.pdbx_description
1 polymer ?
#
loop_
_entity_poly.entity_id
_entity_poly.type
_entity_poly.pdbx_seq_one_letter_code
_entity_poly.pdbx_strand_id
1 'polypeptide(L)'
;MVALWALVVRLPLPWGIGVSALTIIVLGALGEMFREGGADLGLMAAFGGLTLGAVASRHAVNAQEATRRAEAANAVLAERSHIAREIHDILAHSLSAQIVHLEGARLLLSRDGDRVQALDRVERAGNLARSGLEETRRALATLRGEIPEPKEAIAELAEEFSVGTGRPCDVRVTGVPRELSPQAGLAVVRTAQEALTNVRKHAPGARVHVVLAYLDGAVELEVIDSGGTEEVLELDGGGYGLVGMRERAELIDGTLETGPKGKGFRVSLRVPA
;
A
#
# COMPACT_ATOMS: atom_id res chain seq x y z
N MET A 1 -13.21 48.46 18.18
CA MET A 1 -13.96 47.18 18.29
C MET A 1 -13.31 46.05 17.48
N VAL A 2 -13.14 46.16 16.15
CA VAL A 2 -12.62 45.05 15.31
C VAL A 2 -11.19 44.59 15.66
N ALA A 3 -10.26 45.52 15.92
CA ALA A 3 -8.89 45.18 16.31
C ALA A 3 -8.80 44.51 17.70
N LEU A 4 -9.68 44.93 18.61
CA LEU A 4 -9.77 44.38 19.97
C LEU A 4 -10.41 42.99 19.95
N TRP A 5 -11.41 42.80 19.08
CA TRP A 5 -12.00 41.50 18.77
C TRP A 5 -10.98 40.52 18.18
N ALA A 6 -10.16 40.96 17.21
CA ALA A 6 -9.10 40.13 16.62
C ALA A 6 -8.01 39.70 17.63
N LEU A 7 -7.74 40.55 18.63
CA LEU A 7 -6.78 40.26 19.71
C LEU A 7 -7.36 39.24 20.72
N VAL A 8 -8.62 39.42 21.12
CA VAL A 8 -9.34 38.52 22.04
C VAL A 8 -9.42 37.10 21.49
N VAL A 9 -9.69 36.96 20.19
CA VAL A 9 -9.85 35.65 19.55
C VAL A 9 -8.52 34.88 19.47
N ARG A 10 -7.36 35.55 19.57
CA ARG A 10 -6.03 34.92 19.54
C ARG A 10 -5.52 34.46 20.91
N LEU A 11 -6.11 34.93 22.01
CA LEU A 11 -5.66 34.62 23.37
C LEU A 11 -6.13 33.23 23.86
N PRO A 12 -5.43 32.61 24.83
CA PRO A 12 -5.89 31.39 25.48
C PRO A 12 -7.23 31.62 26.20
N LEU A 13 -8.07 30.57 26.31
CA LEU A 13 -9.42 30.59 26.90
C LEU A 13 -9.59 31.49 28.15
N PRO A 14 -8.80 31.34 29.22
CA PRO A 14 -8.99 32.14 30.43
C PRO A 14 -8.73 33.64 30.19
N TRP A 15 -7.77 33.96 29.32
CA TRP A 15 -7.42 35.33 28.97
C TRP A 15 -8.44 35.95 28.00
N GLY A 16 -8.97 35.18 27.05
CA GLY A 16 -10.03 35.63 26.14
C GLY A 16 -11.33 35.98 26.88
N ILE A 17 -11.72 35.18 27.87
CA ILE A 17 -12.85 35.46 28.76
C ILE A 17 -12.57 36.72 29.59
N GLY A 18 -11.39 36.82 30.21
CA GLY A 18 -10.99 37.97 31.01
C GLY A 18 -11.00 39.30 30.24
N VAL A 19 -10.43 39.32 29.03
CA VAL A 19 -10.40 40.54 28.19
C VAL A 19 -11.82 40.90 27.69
N SER A 20 -12.66 39.92 27.38
CA SER A 20 -14.05 40.18 26.99
C SER A 20 -14.86 40.79 28.15
N ALA A 21 -14.73 40.25 29.36
CA ALA A 21 -15.37 40.77 30.55
C ALA A 21 -14.89 42.19 30.88
N LEU A 22 -13.57 42.43 30.83
CA LEU A 22 -12.99 43.77 31.03
C LEU A 22 -13.49 44.77 29.99
N THR A 23 -13.60 44.36 28.72
CA THR A 23 -14.09 45.21 27.63
C THR A 23 -15.56 45.59 27.85
N ILE A 24 -16.40 44.64 28.28
CA ILE A 24 -17.81 44.89 28.62
C ILE A 24 -17.90 45.88 29.79
N ILE A 25 -17.12 45.69 30.86
CA ILE A 25 -17.10 46.59 32.02
C ILE A 25 -16.69 48.02 31.63
N VAL A 26 -15.63 48.17 30.84
CA VAL A 26 -15.12 49.48 30.39
C VAL A 26 -16.12 50.20 29.49
N LEU A 27 -16.76 49.49 28.55
CA LEU A 27 -17.82 50.06 27.71
C LEU A 27 -19.03 50.52 28.52
N GLY A 28 -19.31 49.85 29.65
CA GLY A 28 -20.44 50.19 30.53
C GLY A 28 -20.20 51.45 31.30
N ALA A 29 -19.05 51.53 31.95
CA ALA A 29 -18.61 52.72 32.67
C ALA A 29 -18.54 53.95 31.74
N LEU A 30 -18.02 53.80 30.52
CA LEU A 30 -18.00 54.88 29.53
C LEU A 30 -19.40 55.29 29.06
N GLY A 31 -20.30 54.31 28.88
CA GLY A 31 -21.68 54.55 28.48
C GLY A 31 -22.49 55.32 29.53
N GLU A 32 -22.29 55.03 30.82
CA GLU A 32 -22.87 55.80 31.93
C GLU A 32 -22.28 57.22 32.06
N MET A 33 -20.98 57.38 31.79
CA MET A 33 -20.29 58.66 31.99
C MET A 33 -20.57 59.70 30.88
N PHE A 34 -20.89 59.27 29.66
CA PHE A 34 -20.99 60.16 28.48
C PHE A 34 -22.38 60.24 27.82
N ARG A 35 -23.36 59.42 28.24
CA ARG A 35 -24.67 59.33 27.57
C ARG A 35 -25.81 59.52 28.58
N GLU A 36 -26.68 60.51 28.35
CA GLU A 36 -27.86 60.78 29.21
C GLU A 36 -28.85 59.59 29.31
N GLY A 37 -28.71 58.56 28.46
CA GLY A 37 -29.56 57.36 28.43
C GLY A 37 -28.88 56.04 28.86
N GLY A 38 -27.71 56.08 29.50
CA GLY A 38 -27.01 54.89 30.02
C GLY A 38 -26.37 53.98 28.97
N ALA A 39 -25.70 52.91 29.46
CA ALA A 39 -24.98 51.93 28.65
C ALA A 39 -25.91 51.07 27.77
N ASP A 40 -25.51 50.82 26.52
CA ASP A 40 -26.27 50.01 25.58
C ASP A 40 -26.06 48.50 25.86
N LEU A 41 -26.88 47.97 26.78
CA LEU A 41 -26.92 46.57 27.18
C LEU A 41 -27.02 45.60 25.99
N GLY A 42 -27.67 46.01 24.89
CA GLY A 42 -27.79 45.20 23.69
C GLY A 42 -26.45 44.97 22.99
N LEU A 43 -25.63 46.03 22.87
CA LEU A 43 -24.32 45.96 22.24
C LEU A 43 -23.33 45.10 23.06
N MET A 44 -23.41 45.18 24.38
CA MET A 44 -22.59 44.36 25.29
C MET A 44 -22.95 42.89 25.24
N ALA A 45 -24.24 42.57 25.26
CA ALA A 45 -24.73 41.21 25.14
C ALA A 45 -24.35 40.61 23.78
N ALA A 46 -24.46 41.39 22.70
CA ALA A 46 -24.03 40.96 21.37
C ALA A 46 -22.52 40.69 21.31
N PHE A 47 -21.69 41.57 21.90
CA PHE A 47 -20.24 41.38 21.94
C PHE A 47 -19.84 40.16 22.78
N GLY A 48 -20.41 40.01 23.98
CA GLY A 48 -20.17 38.85 24.84
C GLY A 48 -20.61 37.54 24.20
N GLY A 49 -21.77 37.53 23.52
CA GLY A 49 -22.24 36.37 22.76
C GLY A 49 -21.31 35.99 21.60
N LEU A 50 -20.84 36.98 20.84
CA LEU A 50 -19.89 36.75 19.73
C LEU A 50 -18.53 36.24 20.22
N THR A 51 -18.00 36.75 21.34
CA THR A 51 -16.73 36.27 21.88
C THR A 51 -16.85 34.86 22.47
N LEU A 52 -17.90 34.58 23.26
CA LEU A 52 -18.18 33.24 23.76
C LEU A 52 -18.39 32.24 22.62
N GLY A 53 -19.16 32.62 21.59
CA GLY A 53 -19.38 31.80 20.40
C GLY A 53 -18.10 31.50 19.62
N ALA A 54 -17.27 32.51 19.38
CA ALA A 54 -15.98 32.34 18.68
C ALA A 54 -15.01 31.44 19.47
N VAL A 55 -14.96 31.62 20.79
CA VAL A 55 -14.12 30.82 21.68
C VAL A 55 -14.59 29.37 21.76
N ALA A 56 -15.90 29.14 21.94
CA ALA A 56 -16.49 27.80 21.97
C ALA A 56 -16.30 27.07 20.62
N SER A 57 -16.50 27.77 19.51
CA SER A 57 -16.26 27.23 18.16
C SER A 57 -14.81 26.81 17.97
N ARG A 58 -13.84 27.63 18.42
CA ARG A 58 -12.41 27.28 18.34
C ARG A 58 -12.04 26.07 19.19
N HIS A 59 -12.62 25.94 20.38
CA HIS A 59 -12.43 24.74 21.21
C HIS A 59 -13.04 23.49 20.59
N ALA A 60 -14.22 23.60 19.99
CA ALA A 60 -14.86 22.49 19.29
C ALA A 60 -13.99 22.04 18.09
N VAL A 61 -13.46 22.98 17.31
CA VAL A 61 -12.54 22.68 16.19
C VAL A 61 -11.25 22.02 16.70
N ASN A 62 -10.61 22.58 17.72
CA ASN A 62 -9.39 22.01 18.28
C ASN A 62 -9.60 20.61 18.88
N ALA A 63 -10.73 20.39 19.57
CA ALA A 63 -11.08 19.09 20.12
C ALA A 63 -11.33 18.07 19.00
N GLN A 64 -12.04 18.47 17.94
CA GLN A 64 -12.26 17.63 16.77
C GLN A 64 -10.96 17.28 16.06
N GLU A 65 -10.03 18.23 15.91
CA GLU A 65 -8.70 17.98 15.37
C GLU A 65 -7.89 17.01 16.24
N ALA A 66 -7.94 17.18 17.57
CA ALA A 66 -7.27 16.28 18.51
C ALA A 66 -7.83 14.85 18.42
N THR A 67 -9.15 14.71 18.35
CA THR A 67 -9.82 13.41 18.15
C THR A 67 -9.41 12.79 16.82
N ARG A 68 -9.44 13.53 15.71
CA ARG A 68 -9.00 13.03 14.40
C ARG A 68 -7.53 12.58 14.41
N ARG A 69 -6.65 13.31 15.08
CA ARG A 69 -5.23 12.91 15.24
C ARG A 69 -5.10 11.64 16.06
N ALA A 70 -5.87 11.50 17.14
CA ALA A 70 -5.87 10.29 17.96
C ALA A 70 -6.43 9.09 17.19
N GLU A 71 -7.50 9.27 16.42
CA GLU A 71 -8.08 8.24 15.54
C GLU A 71 -7.09 7.81 14.47
N ALA A 72 -6.42 8.76 13.80
CA ALA A 72 -5.38 8.46 12.81
C ALA A 72 -4.20 7.69 13.42
N ALA A 73 -3.73 8.09 14.61
CA ALA A 73 -2.66 7.37 15.30
C ALA A 73 -3.09 5.95 15.70
N ASN A 74 -4.32 5.78 16.19
CA ASN A 74 -4.87 4.47 16.52
C ASN A 74 -5.05 3.58 15.28
N ALA A 75 -5.46 4.16 14.14
CA ALA A 75 -5.56 3.43 12.89
C ALA A 75 -4.18 2.89 12.44
N VAL A 76 -3.13 3.69 12.55
CA VAL A 76 -1.75 3.26 12.25
C VAL A 76 -1.29 2.12 13.19
N LEU A 77 -1.62 2.20 14.48
CA LEU A 77 -1.27 1.14 15.45
C LEU A 77 -2.07 -0.15 15.19
N ALA A 78 -3.35 -0.03 14.86
CA ALA A 78 -4.21 -1.16 14.50
C ALA A 78 -3.67 -1.88 13.27
N GLU A 79 -3.25 -1.12 12.25
CA GLU A 79 -2.66 -1.66 11.03
C GLU A 79 -1.33 -2.38 11.30
N ARG A 80 -0.45 -1.78 12.10
CA ARG A 80 0.80 -2.44 12.53
C ARG A 80 0.55 -3.75 13.26
N SER A 81 -0.45 -3.80 14.14
CA SER A 81 -0.82 -5.02 14.88
C SER A 81 -1.45 -6.09 13.99
N HIS A 82 -2.22 -5.69 12.98
CA HIS A 82 -2.78 -6.59 11.99
C HIS A 82 -1.67 -7.24 11.16
N ILE A 83 -0.74 -6.45 10.62
CA ILE A 83 0.35 -6.97 9.79
C ILE A 83 1.32 -7.84 10.60
N ALA A 84 1.59 -7.50 11.86
CA ALA A 84 2.40 -8.36 12.73
C ALA A 84 1.78 -9.76 12.91
N ARG A 85 0.44 -9.85 12.99
CA ARG A 85 -0.28 -11.13 13.04
C ARG A 85 -0.21 -11.86 11.70
N GLU A 86 -0.42 -11.16 10.60
CA GLU A 86 -0.33 -11.75 9.25
C GLU A 86 1.07 -12.34 8.98
N ILE A 87 2.14 -11.59 9.32
CA ILE A 87 3.52 -12.08 9.26
C ILE A 87 3.70 -13.31 10.16
N HIS A 88 3.19 -13.26 11.40
CA HIS A 88 3.32 -14.38 12.34
C HIS A 88 2.64 -15.64 11.80
N ASP A 89 1.45 -15.52 11.21
CA ASP A 89 0.69 -16.64 10.67
C ASP A 89 1.39 -17.24 9.44
N ILE A 90 1.92 -16.40 8.53
CA ILE A 90 2.72 -16.82 7.38
C ILE A 90 3.98 -17.58 7.84
N LEU A 91 4.70 -17.05 8.81
CA LEU A 91 5.92 -17.67 9.33
C LEU A 91 5.62 -18.97 10.06
N ALA A 92 4.62 -18.99 10.93
CA ALA A 92 4.20 -20.18 11.66
C ALA A 92 3.82 -21.30 10.69
N HIS A 93 2.98 -20.99 9.69
CA HIS A 93 2.52 -21.99 8.73
C HIS A 93 3.66 -22.53 7.85
N SER A 94 4.48 -21.64 7.30
CA SER A 94 5.61 -22.04 6.44
C SER A 94 6.66 -22.84 7.19
N LEU A 95 7.04 -22.43 8.41
CA LEU A 95 8.00 -23.15 9.25
C LEU A 95 7.46 -24.52 9.69
N SER A 96 6.20 -24.61 10.09
CA SER A 96 5.58 -25.90 10.45
C SER A 96 5.57 -26.87 9.27
N ALA A 97 5.17 -26.43 8.07
CA ALA A 97 5.19 -27.27 6.87
C ALA A 97 6.63 -27.71 6.50
N GLN A 98 7.59 -26.81 6.64
CA GLN A 98 9.00 -27.08 6.36
C GLN A 98 9.60 -28.12 7.31
N ILE A 99 9.30 -28.02 8.61
CA ILE A 99 9.70 -29.02 9.61
C ILE A 99 9.14 -30.40 9.24
N VAL A 100 7.86 -30.50 8.88
CA VAL A 100 7.24 -31.77 8.47
C VAL A 100 7.92 -32.38 7.24
N HIS A 101 8.27 -31.58 6.24
CA HIS A 101 8.97 -32.07 5.06
C HIS A 101 10.39 -32.56 5.39
N LEU A 102 11.13 -31.83 6.22
CA LEU A 102 12.49 -32.19 6.65
C LEU A 102 12.50 -33.44 7.53
N GLU A 103 11.53 -33.60 8.44
CA GLU A 103 11.38 -34.81 9.25
C GLU A 103 11.00 -36.03 8.40
N GLY A 104 10.12 -35.84 7.41
CA GLY A 104 9.80 -36.87 6.43
C GLY A 104 11.02 -37.32 5.63
N ALA A 105 11.85 -36.38 5.18
CA ALA A 105 13.11 -36.69 4.50
C ALA A 105 14.07 -37.46 5.43
N ARG A 106 14.20 -37.05 6.70
CA ARG A 106 15.06 -37.72 7.70
C ARG A 106 14.63 -39.16 7.93
N LEU A 107 13.32 -39.42 8.04
CA LEU A 107 12.77 -40.76 8.26
C LEU A 107 13.01 -41.68 7.06
N LEU A 108 12.86 -41.17 5.82
CA LEU A 108 13.14 -41.92 4.60
C LEU A 108 14.62 -42.30 4.53
N LEU A 109 15.54 -41.37 4.82
CA LEU A 109 16.98 -41.63 4.81
C LEU A 109 17.43 -42.59 5.92
N SER A 110 16.78 -42.58 7.08
CA SER A 110 17.16 -43.41 8.24
C SER A 110 16.71 -44.86 8.11
N ARG A 111 15.78 -45.17 7.19
CA ARG A 111 15.22 -46.52 6.97
C ARG A 111 15.71 -47.19 5.69
N ASP A 112 16.81 -46.70 5.10
CA ASP A 112 17.27 -47.12 3.76
C ASP A 112 16.17 -46.98 2.69
N GLY A 113 15.32 -45.96 2.86
CA GLY A 113 14.20 -45.65 1.98
C GLY A 113 14.65 -44.93 0.71
N ASP A 114 13.66 -44.67 -0.16
CA ASP A 114 13.88 -44.04 -1.46
C ASP A 114 14.55 -42.66 -1.33
N ARG A 115 15.82 -42.60 -1.74
CA ARG A 115 16.66 -41.40 -1.69
C ARG A 115 16.15 -40.30 -2.61
N VAL A 116 15.45 -40.66 -3.69
CA VAL A 116 14.83 -39.68 -4.61
C VAL A 116 13.69 -38.96 -3.90
N GLN A 117 12.81 -39.70 -3.21
CA GLN A 117 11.73 -39.09 -2.42
C GLN A 117 12.23 -38.24 -1.26
N ALA A 118 13.35 -38.62 -0.62
CA ALA A 118 13.96 -37.80 0.41
C ALA A 118 14.49 -36.46 -0.13
N LEU A 119 15.12 -36.47 -1.30
CA LEU A 119 15.61 -35.24 -1.96
C LEU A 119 14.46 -34.32 -2.36
N ASP A 120 13.40 -34.87 -2.94
CA ASP A 120 12.19 -34.12 -3.32
C ASP A 120 11.49 -33.47 -2.09
N ARG A 121 11.51 -34.13 -0.93
CA ARG A 121 11.04 -33.53 0.34
C ARG A 121 11.92 -32.36 0.80
N VAL A 122 13.24 -32.46 0.66
CA VAL A 122 14.18 -31.37 0.97
C VAL A 122 13.98 -30.19 0.02
N GLU A 123 13.76 -30.45 -1.27
CA GLU A 123 13.49 -29.41 -2.26
C GLU A 123 12.19 -28.66 -1.97
N ARG A 124 11.11 -29.38 -1.63
CA ARG A 124 9.85 -28.77 -1.18
C ARG A 124 10.03 -27.90 0.06
N ALA A 125 10.82 -28.34 1.04
CA ALA A 125 11.15 -27.54 2.22
C ALA A 125 11.89 -26.24 1.82
N GLY A 126 12.87 -26.33 0.91
CA GLY A 126 13.59 -25.17 0.39
C GLY A 126 12.68 -24.18 -0.35
N ASN A 127 11.72 -24.68 -1.14
CA ASN A 127 10.75 -23.84 -1.84
C ASN A 127 9.80 -23.14 -0.86
N LEU A 128 9.31 -23.84 0.17
CA LEU A 128 8.52 -23.23 1.25
C LEU A 128 9.29 -22.11 1.97
N ALA A 129 10.61 -22.28 2.17
CA ALA A 129 11.46 -21.25 2.79
C ALA A 129 11.53 -19.98 1.96
N ARG A 130 11.80 -20.13 0.65
CA ARG A 130 11.90 -19.00 -0.28
C ARG A 130 10.57 -18.27 -0.38
N SER A 131 9.48 -19.02 -0.59
CA SER A 131 8.13 -18.43 -0.71
C SER A 131 7.71 -17.70 0.56
N GLY A 132 7.91 -18.27 1.75
CA GLY A 132 7.59 -17.62 3.03
C GLY A 132 8.40 -16.36 3.30
N LEU A 133 9.69 -16.35 2.91
CA LEU A 133 10.54 -15.17 3.02
C LEU A 133 10.10 -14.04 2.11
N GLU A 134 9.71 -14.35 0.86
CA GLU A 134 9.16 -13.37 -0.07
C GLU A 134 7.81 -12.82 0.40
N GLU A 135 6.94 -13.66 0.94
CA GLU A 135 5.66 -13.25 1.55
C GLU A 135 5.89 -12.28 2.72
N THR A 136 6.84 -12.61 3.60
CA THR A 136 7.21 -11.77 4.76
C THR A 136 7.81 -10.43 4.33
N ARG A 137 8.72 -10.43 3.33
CA ARG A 137 9.29 -9.20 2.76
C ARG A 137 8.22 -8.32 2.16
N ARG A 138 7.22 -8.89 1.47
CA ARG A 138 6.09 -8.16 0.89
C ARG A 138 5.19 -7.52 1.97
N ALA A 139 4.87 -8.25 3.04
CA ALA A 139 4.14 -7.69 4.17
C ALA A 139 4.90 -6.52 4.83
N LEU A 140 6.23 -6.63 4.94
CA LEU A 140 7.09 -5.58 5.49
C LEU A 140 7.27 -4.38 4.55
N ALA A 141 7.35 -4.59 3.22
CA ALA A 141 7.43 -3.50 2.24
C ALA A 141 6.17 -2.62 2.26
N THR A 142 5.00 -3.26 2.43
CA THR A 142 3.71 -2.59 2.60
C THR A 142 3.69 -1.70 3.85
N LEU A 143 4.29 -2.15 4.95
CA LEU A 143 4.43 -1.38 6.20
C LEU A 143 5.34 -0.15 6.09
N ARG A 144 6.33 -0.18 5.19
CA ARG A 144 7.34 0.88 5.06
C ARG A 144 6.94 1.97 4.07
N GLY A 145 5.90 1.75 3.26
CA GLY A 145 5.59 2.64 2.13
C GLY A 145 6.71 2.65 1.07
N GLU A 146 7.65 1.72 1.17
CA GLU A 146 8.79 1.52 0.26
C GLU A 146 8.42 0.44 -0.77
N ILE A 147 7.26 0.56 -1.42
CA ILE A 147 7.04 -0.22 -2.63
C ILE A 147 7.87 0.50 -3.69
N PRO A 148 8.92 -0.13 -4.26
CA PRO A 148 9.67 0.48 -5.35
C PRO A 148 8.68 0.91 -6.43
N GLU A 149 8.90 2.07 -7.04
CA GLU A 149 8.01 2.50 -8.12
C GLU A 149 7.92 1.37 -9.15
N PRO A 150 6.72 0.98 -9.63
CA PRO A 150 6.57 -0.19 -10.50
C PRO A 150 7.52 -0.19 -11.69
N LYS A 151 7.87 0.99 -12.21
CA LYS A 151 8.87 1.17 -13.28
C LYS A 151 10.26 0.63 -12.90
N GLU A 152 10.71 0.87 -11.67
CA GLU A 152 12.04 0.50 -11.16
C GLU A 152 12.09 -0.99 -10.87
N ALA A 153 11.08 -1.52 -10.16
CA ALA A 153 10.96 -2.95 -9.90
C ALA A 153 10.87 -3.78 -11.19
N ILE A 154 10.12 -3.31 -12.20
CA ILE A 154 10.03 -4.00 -13.49
C ILE A 154 11.37 -3.98 -14.24
N ALA A 155 12.11 -2.87 -14.16
CA ALA A 155 13.45 -2.78 -14.77
C ALA A 155 14.42 -3.77 -14.12
N GLU A 156 14.42 -3.88 -12.80
CA GLU A 156 15.23 -4.86 -12.05
C GLU A 156 14.86 -6.31 -12.45
N LEU A 157 13.56 -6.63 -12.47
CA LEU A 157 13.09 -7.96 -12.89
C LEU A 157 13.50 -8.31 -14.34
N ALA A 158 13.50 -7.34 -15.25
CA ALA A 158 13.93 -7.54 -16.63
C ALA A 158 15.45 -7.76 -16.74
N GLU A 159 16.24 -7.05 -15.93
CA GLU A 159 17.68 -7.26 -15.84
C GLU A 159 18.00 -8.65 -15.28
N GLU A 160 17.37 -9.04 -14.17
CA GLU A 160 17.52 -10.37 -13.58
C GLU A 160 17.14 -11.48 -14.56
N PHE A 161 16.05 -11.31 -15.31
CA PHE A 161 15.65 -12.24 -16.36
C PHE A 161 16.74 -12.35 -17.44
N SER A 162 17.26 -11.20 -17.89
CA SER A 162 18.26 -11.16 -18.96
C SER A 162 19.57 -11.82 -18.55
N VAL A 163 20.03 -11.55 -17.32
CA VAL A 163 21.23 -12.18 -16.75
C VAL A 163 21.03 -13.68 -16.53
N GLY A 164 19.87 -14.07 -15.98
CA GLY A 164 19.58 -15.46 -15.63
C GLY A 164 19.33 -16.38 -16.83
N THR A 165 18.86 -15.84 -17.95
CA THR A 165 18.52 -16.61 -19.16
C THR A 165 19.46 -16.38 -20.33
N GLY A 166 20.26 -15.31 -20.31
CA GLY A 166 21.05 -14.86 -21.45
C GLY A 166 20.21 -14.34 -22.63
N ARG A 167 18.91 -14.06 -22.41
CA ARG A 167 17.98 -13.59 -23.44
C ARG A 167 17.50 -12.15 -23.16
N PRO A 168 17.36 -11.29 -24.19
CA PRO A 168 16.85 -9.93 -24.00
C PRO A 168 15.44 -9.87 -23.38
N CYS A 169 15.29 -8.99 -22.39
CA CYS A 169 14.01 -8.52 -21.87
C CYS A 169 13.95 -6.99 -22.00
N ASP A 170 13.20 -6.49 -22.99
CA ASP A 170 13.09 -5.05 -23.24
C ASP A 170 11.94 -4.45 -22.42
N VAL A 171 12.22 -3.38 -21.65
CA VAL A 171 11.21 -2.64 -20.90
C VAL A 171 10.93 -1.30 -21.55
N ARG A 172 9.65 -1.00 -21.79
CA ARG A 172 9.18 0.28 -22.31
C ARG A 172 8.15 0.88 -21.36
N VAL A 173 8.42 2.11 -20.89
CA VAL A 173 7.46 2.89 -20.10
C VAL A 173 6.86 3.98 -20.99
N THR A 174 5.53 4.11 -20.98
CA THR A 174 4.82 5.14 -21.75
C THR A 174 3.80 5.89 -20.89
N GLY A 175 3.55 7.16 -21.20
CA GLY A 175 2.65 8.02 -20.43
C GLY A 175 3.37 8.76 -19.30
N VAL A 176 2.59 9.49 -18.50
CA VAL A 176 3.09 10.23 -17.33
C VAL A 176 2.88 9.37 -16.09
N PRO A 177 3.93 9.10 -15.29
CA PRO A 177 3.79 8.35 -14.04
C PRO A 177 2.69 8.93 -13.14
N ARG A 178 1.88 8.04 -12.57
CA ARG A 178 0.82 8.39 -11.61
C ARG A 178 1.04 7.65 -10.31
N GLU A 179 0.59 8.24 -9.20
CA GLU A 179 0.53 7.54 -7.93
C GLU A 179 -0.47 6.39 -8.04
N LEU A 180 -0.04 5.20 -7.64
CA LEU A 180 -0.89 4.02 -7.55
C LEU A 180 -1.17 3.72 -6.08
N SER A 181 -2.31 3.11 -5.80
CA SER A 181 -2.52 2.50 -4.49
C SER A 181 -1.42 1.43 -4.25
N PRO A 182 -1.02 1.19 -2.99
CA PRO A 182 -0.04 0.16 -2.66
C PRO A 182 -0.40 -1.21 -3.24
N GLN A 183 -1.70 -1.55 -3.25
CA GLN A 183 -2.22 -2.80 -3.79
C GLN A 183 -2.10 -2.87 -5.32
N ALA A 184 -2.40 -1.77 -6.03
CA ALA A 184 -2.27 -1.70 -7.49
C ALA A 184 -0.80 -1.78 -7.94
N GLY A 185 0.10 -1.06 -7.28
CA GLY A 185 1.53 -1.14 -7.55
C GLY A 185 2.09 -2.55 -7.35
N LEU A 186 1.67 -3.22 -6.26
CA LEU A 186 2.07 -4.60 -5.98
C LEU A 186 1.50 -5.61 -6.99
N ALA A 187 0.25 -5.42 -7.45
CA ALA A 187 -0.36 -6.27 -8.46
C ALA A 187 0.38 -6.19 -9.80
N VAL A 188 0.82 -4.99 -10.20
CA VAL A 188 1.66 -4.77 -11.39
C VAL A 188 2.98 -5.54 -11.27
N VAL A 189 3.74 -5.32 -10.20
CA VAL A 189 5.06 -5.96 -10.01
C VAL A 189 4.94 -7.49 -9.94
N ARG A 190 3.98 -8.03 -9.19
CA ARG A 190 3.76 -9.48 -9.10
C ARG A 190 3.36 -10.09 -10.43
N THR A 191 2.55 -9.40 -11.23
CA THR A 191 2.14 -9.90 -12.55
C THR A 191 3.34 -9.94 -13.49
N ALA A 192 4.22 -8.93 -13.47
CA ALA A 192 5.47 -8.97 -14.22
C ALA A 192 6.37 -10.14 -13.79
N GLN A 193 6.56 -10.33 -12.48
CA GLN A 193 7.39 -11.39 -11.93
C GLN A 193 6.88 -12.80 -12.30
N GLU A 194 5.57 -13.02 -12.15
CA GLU A 194 4.94 -14.31 -12.48
C GLU A 194 4.98 -14.57 -14.00
N ALA A 195 4.73 -13.53 -14.82
CA ALA A 195 4.84 -13.64 -16.27
C ALA A 195 6.27 -14.02 -16.71
N LEU A 196 7.30 -13.35 -16.19
CA LEU A 196 8.71 -13.67 -16.48
C LEU A 196 9.09 -15.07 -15.99
N THR A 197 8.58 -15.48 -14.84
CA THR A 197 8.75 -16.84 -14.32
C THR A 197 8.12 -17.88 -15.25
N ASN A 198 6.92 -17.60 -15.77
CA ASN A 198 6.22 -18.46 -16.72
C ASN A 198 6.97 -18.56 -18.04
N VAL A 199 7.53 -17.46 -18.56
CA VAL A 199 8.38 -17.52 -19.76
C VAL A 199 9.59 -18.42 -19.53
N ARG A 200 10.28 -18.28 -18.39
CA ARG A 200 11.44 -19.14 -18.08
C ARG A 200 11.08 -20.63 -18.02
N LYS A 201 9.88 -20.96 -17.55
CA LYS A 201 9.41 -22.35 -17.43
C LYS A 201 8.88 -22.91 -18.75
N HIS A 202 8.10 -22.13 -19.50
CA HIS A 202 7.26 -22.63 -20.59
C HIS A 202 7.71 -22.19 -21.99
N ALA A 203 8.58 -21.18 -22.07
CA ALA A 203 9.13 -20.65 -23.31
C ALA A 203 10.64 -20.40 -23.18
N PRO A 204 11.44 -21.42 -22.81
CA PRO A 204 12.89 -21.27 -22.70
C PRO A 204 13.50 -20.81 -24.04
N GLY A 205 14.46 -19.90 -23.96
CA GLY A 205 15.08 -19.26 -25.13
C GLY A 205 14.28 -18.11 -25.77
N ALA A 206 13.07 -17.81 -25.28
CA ALA A 206 12.28 -16.68 -25.77
C ALA A 206 12.89 -15.33 -25.39
N ARG A 207 12.66 -14.32 -26.24
CA ARG A 207 12.83 -12.91 -25.88
C ARG A 207 11.55 -12.38 -25.27
N VAL A 208 11.66 -11.39 -24.38
CA VAL A 208 10.51 -10.78 -23.71
C VAL A 208 10.45 -9.29 -23.98
N HIS A 209 9.24 -8.77 -24.14
CA HIS A 209 8.95 -7.35 -24.17
C HIS A 209 7.93 -7.02 -23.06
N VAL A 210 8.28 -6.06 -22.22
CA VAL A 210 7.44 -5.54 -21.13
C VAL A 210 7.08 -4.09 -21.44
N VAL A 211 5.79 -3.77 -21.44
CA VAL A 211 5.27 -2.43 -21.62
C VAL A 211 4.50 -2.02 -20.37
N LEU A 212 4.90 -0.91 -19.75
CA LEU A 212 4.16 -0.27 -18.66
C LEU A 212 3.58 1.06 -19.17
N ALA A 213 2.26 1.12 -19.32
CA ALA A 213 1.56 2.28 -19.83
C ALA A 213 0.72 2.96 -18.74
N TYR A 214 1.03 4.23 -18.48
CA TYR A 214 0.22 5.10 -17.64
C TYR A 214 -0.84 5.81 -18.48
N LEU A 215 -2.09 5.41 -18.32
CA LEU A 215 -3.26 5.94 -19.03
C LEU A 215 -4.01 6.96 -18.16
N ASP A 216 -5.12 7.49 -18.67
CA ASP A 216 -6.03 8.29 -17.88
C ASP A 216 -6.93 7.40 -17.01
N GLY A 217 -6.72 7.44 -15.69
CA GLY A 217 -7.44 6.64 -14.69
C GLY A 217 -7.06 5.15 -14.61
N ALA A 218 -6.00 4.71 -15.30
CA ALA A 218 -5.54 3.33 -15.23
C ALA A 218 -4.04 3.20 -15.53
N VAL A 219 -3.45 2.10 -15.06
CA VAL A 219 -2.13 1.61 -15.47
C VAL A 219 -2.29 0.24 -16.13
N GLU A 220 -1.66 0.09 -17.28
CA GLU A 220 -1.62 -1.17 -18.03
C GLU A 220 -0.20 -1.73 -18.05
N LEU A 221 -0.07 -3.00 -17.68
CA LEU A 221 1.14 -3.79 -17.83
C LEU A 221 0.90 -4.84 -18.91
N GLU A 222 1.78 -4.90 -19.90
CA GLU A 222 1.77 -5.93 -20.94
C GLU A 222 3.11 -6.65 -20.97
N VAL A 223 3.10 -7.97 -20.86
CA VAL A 223 4.28 -8.84 -21.00
C VAL A 223 4.04 -9.79 -22.15
N ILE A 224 4.93 -9.76 -23.15
CA ILE A 224 4.84 -10.58 -24.36
C ILE A 224 6.16 -11.31 -24.56
N ASP A 225 6.11 -12.63 -24.75
CA ASP A 225 7.27 -13.41 -25.20
C ASP A 225 7.20 -13.75 -26.70
N SER A 226 8.36 -14.11 -27.27
CA SER A 226 8.48 -14.45 -28.69
C SER A 226 8.10 -15.89 -29.06
N GLY A 227 7.80 -16.73 -28.07
CA GLY A 227 7.78 -18.18 -28.17
C GLY A 227 9.14 -18.79 -27.83
N GLY A 228 9.13 -19.91 -27.13
CA GLY A 228 10.32 -20.67 -26.77
C GLY A 228 11.06 -21.19 -27.99
N THR A 229 12.40 -21.19 -27.94
CA THR A 229 13.27 -21.75 -28.98
C THR A 229 14.01 -23.00 -28.52
N GLU A 230 13.89 -23.33 -27.24
CA GLU A 230 14.56 -24.44 -26.58
C GLU A 230 13.53 -25.47 -26.11
N GLU A 231 13.99 -26.69 -25.84
CA GLU A 231 13.13 -27.77 -25.37
C GLU A 231 12.63 -27.46 -23.96
N VAL A 232 11.31 -27.57 -23.76
CA VAL A 232 10.70 -27.40 -22.44
C VAL A 232 11.03 -28.64 -21.63
N LEU A 233 11.91 -28.51 -20.64
CA LEU A 233 12.04 -29.54 -19.60
C LEU A 233 10.68 -29.63 -18.89
N GLU A 234 10.07 -30.82 -18.84
CA GLU A 234 8.83 -31.06 -18.10
C GLU A 234 9.05 -30.81 -16.61
N LEU A 235 8.96 -29.55 -16.21
CA LEU A 235 8.95 -29.10 -14.83
C LEU A 235 7.49 -29.15 -14.39
N ASP A 236 7.14 -30.19 -13.63
CA ASP A 236 5.82 -30.37 -13.03
C ASP A 236 5.53 -29.17 -12.11
N GLY A 237 4.75 -28.21 -12.62
CA GLY A 237 4.51 -26.92 -11.99
C GLY A 237 3.05 -26.53 -12.19
N GLY A 238 2.26 -26.63 -11.14
CA GLY A 238 0.79 -26.50 -11.18
C GLY A 238 0.31 -25.22 -11.86
N GLY A 239 -0.65 -25.35 -12.77
CA GLY A 239 -1.26 -24.28 -13.57
C GLY A 239 -2.11 -23.25 -12.80
N TYR A 240 -1.77 -22.99 -11.54
CA TYR A 240 -2.49 -22.06 -10.66
C TYR A 240 -2.00 -20.61 -10.79
N GLY A 241 -0.82 -20.37 -11.41
CA GLY A 241 -0.23 -19.03 -11.54
C GLY A 241 -1.15 -18.03 -12.25
N LEU A 242 -1.74 -18.43 -13.38
CA LEU A 242 -2.67 -17.60 -14.16
C LEU A 242 -3.99 -17.34 -13.43
N VAL A 243 -4.52 -18.35 -12.74
CA VAL A 243 -5.76 -18.22 -11.95
C VAL A 243 -5.55 -17.23 -10.81
N GLY A 244 -4.47 -17.40 -10.04
CA GLY A 244 -4.15 -16.50 -8.94
C GLY A 244 -3.85 -15.06 -9.40
N MET A 245 -3.24 -14.86 -10.57
CA MET A 245 -3.09 -13.52 -11.14
C MET A 245 -4.45 -12.87 -11.43
N ARG A 246 -5.40 -13.64 -11.97
CA ARG A 246 -6.74 -13.12 -12.31
C ARG A 246 -7.53 -12.75 -11.07
N GLU A 247 -7.60 -13.65 -10.10
CA GLU A 247 -8.30 -13.41 -8.83
C GLU A 247 -7.76 -12.15 -8.12
N ARG A 248 -6.44 -11.95 -8.12
CA ARG A 248 -5.82 -10.76 -7.53
C ARG A 248 -6.13 -9.48 -8.29
N ALA A 249 -6.24 -9.52 -9.62
CA ALA A 249 -6.64 -8.36 -10.40
C ALA A 249 -8.08 -7.97 -10.08
N GLU A 250 -8.99 -8.94 -10.01
CA GLU A 250 -10.40 -8.72 -9.70
C GLU A 250 -10.62 -8.12 -8.29
N LEU A 251 -9.80 -8.49 -7.30
CA LEU A 251 -9.87 -7.94 -5.94
C LEU A 251 -9.59 -6.43 -5.84
N ILE A 252 -8.98 -5.83 -6.85
CA ILE A 252 -8.60 -4.41 -6.89
C ILE A 252 -9.29 -3.65 -8.05
N ASP A 253 -10.43 -4.15 -8.51
CA ASP A 253 -11.18 -3.62 -9.66
C ASP A 253 -10.33 -3.56 -10.95
N GLY A 254 -9.33 -4.44 -11.05
CA GLY A 254 -8.49 -4.63 -12.22
C GLY A 254 -8.97 -5.76 -13.13
N THR A 255 -8.34 -5.89 -14.29
CA THR A 255 -8.62 -6.95 -15.27
C THR A 255 -7.33 -7.60 -15.73
N LEU A 256 -7.37 -8.91 -15.95
CA LEU A 256 -6.25 -9.69 -16.47
C LEU A 256 -6.67 -10.51 -17.70
N GLU A 257 -6.01 -10.25 -18.82
CA GLU A 257 -6.13 -11.00 -20.05
C GLU A 257 -4.86 -11.80 -20.32
N THR A 258 -5.03 -13.09 -20.64
CA THR A 258 -3.91 -13.97 -20.97
C THR A 258 -4.24 -14.80 -22.19
N GLY A 259 -3.25 -15.02 -23.07
CA GLY A 259 -3.47 -15.84 -24.25
C GLY A 259 -2.29 -15.87 -25.22
N PRO A 260 -2.35 -16.75 -26.24
CA PRO A 260 -1.33 -16.85 -27.26
C PRO A 260 -1.26 -15.57 -28.10
N LYS A 261 -0.03 -15.14 -28.43
CA LYS A 261 0.25 -14.00 -29.30
C LYS A 261 1.29 -14.41 -30.35
N GLY A 262 0.81 -14.76 -31.54
CA GLY A 262 1.67 -15.29 -32.60
C GLY A 262 2.29 -16.62 -32.16
N LYS A 263 3.62 -16.68 -32.04
CA LYS A 263 4.35 -17.86 -31.55
C LYS A 263 4.58 -17.87 -30.03
N GLY A 264 4.33 -16.76 -29.34
CA GLY A 264 4.51 -16.63 -27.90
C GLY A 264 3.21 -16.45 -27.16
N PHE A 265 3.31 -15.90 -25.95
CA PHE A 265 2.21 -15.69 -25.03
C PHE A 265 2.16 -14.23 -24.57
N ARG A 266 0.96 -13.74 -24.27
CA ARG A 266 0.70 -12.40 -23.76
C ARG A 266 0.03 -12.50 -22.40
N VAL A 267 0.51 -11.68 -21.47
CA VAL A 267 -0.14 -11.36 -20.21
C VAL A 267 -0.39 -9.85 -20.19
N SER A 268 -1.65 -9.44 -20.06
CA SER A 268 -2.05 -8.04 -19.97
C SER A 268 -2.85 -7.82 -18.70
N LEU A 269 -2.37 -6.90 -17.86
CA LEU A 269 -3.02 -6.47 -16.63
C LEU A 269 -3.40 -4.99 -16.77
N ARG A 270 -4.62 -4.66 -16.39
CA ARG A 270 -5.07 -3.27 -16.23
C ARG A 270 -5.57 -3.06 -14.81
N VAL A 271 -5.05 -2.02 -14.13
CA VAL A 271 -5.47 -1.63 -12.79
C VAL A 271 -5.88 -0.16 -12.74
N PRO A 272 -6.83 0.23 -11.87
CA PRO A 272 -7.16 1.65 -11.65
C PRO A 272 -5.96 2.45 -11.13
N ALA A 273 -5.87 3.72 -11.54
CA ALA A 273 -4.86 4.68 -11.11
C ALA A 273 -5.47 5.93 -10.49
#